data_AF-A0A3D0PEJ1-F1
#
_entry.id   AF-A0A3D0PEJ1-F1
#
_cell.length_a   1.000
_cell.length_b   1.000
_cell.length_c   1.000
_cell.angle_alpha   90.00
_cell.angle_beta   90.00
_cell.angle_gamma   90.00
#
_symmetry.space_group_name_H-M   'P 1'
#
loop_
_entity.id
_entity.type
_entity.pdbx_description
1 polymer ?
#
loop_
_entity_poly.entity_id
_entity_poly.type
_entity_poly.pdbx_seq_one_letter_code
_entity_poly.pdbx_strand_id
1 'polypeptide(L)'
;MGSFMPNNKEELLSLWNRICSQVYKTSSYAELFACSYLCRSSNHLDKETVERNLEIIDRHKFFFQPLEDGISYAVVLSITKLFEKDEKKKERLSLFNLISEAKKFHITCGDPEKDLSEENKETLKKLRIARNNFFAHGNKQFDKVVIPSRNQIFDLLKDITVFLNSIGMQFKYDGLLENSHQYAWKDGFAENIKKDFQLVLDNLYRGERARITEIEIEYSEKLSLT
;
A
#
# COMPACT_ATOMS: atom_id res chain seq x y z
N MET A 1 -3.47 24.04 9.19
CA MET A 1 -2.15 23.50 9.58
C MET A 1 -1.11 24.40 8.92
N GLY A 2 -0.20 24.98 9.69
CA GLY A 2 0.77 25.96 9.19
C GLY A 2 1.84 25.32 8.28
N SER A 3 2.46 26.13 7.43
CA SER A 3 3.50 25.70 6.50
C SER A 3 4.71 25.15 7.28
N PHE A 4 5.05 23.88 7.06
CA PHE A 4 6.27 23.31 7.60
C PHE A 4 7.36 23.41 6.54
N MET A 5 8.08 24.54 6.53
CA MET A 5 9.33 24.67 5.78
C MET A 5 10.49 24.61 6.76
N PRO A 6 11.42 23.65 6.59
CA PRO A 6 12.61 23.59 7.41
C PRO A 6 13.44 24.88 7.38
N ASN A 7 13.72 25.43 8.55
CA ASN A 7 14.62 26.56 8.76
C ASN A 7 16.01 26.12 9.22
N ASN A 8 16.16 24.86 9.65
CA ASN A 8 17.43 24.26 10.06
C ASN A 8 17.48 22.77 9.64
N LYS A 9 18.65 22.14 9.82
CA LYS A 9 18.85 20.72 9.46
C LYS A 9 18.04 19.74 10.33
N GLU A 10 17.67 20.10 11.56
CA GLU A 10 16.85 19.26 12.44
C GLU A 10 15.38 19.22 11.96
N GLU A 11 14.85 20.36 11.53
CA GLU A 11 13.53 20.44 10.90
C GLU A 11 13.52 19.70 9.55
N LEU A 12 14.64 19.73 8.81
CA LEU A 12 14.79 18.94 7.58
C LEU A 12 14.82 17.44 7.88
N LEU A 13 15.52 17.03 8.94
CA LEU A 13 15.50 15.65 9.43
C LEU A 13 14.07 15.23 9.83
N SER A 14 13.30 16.11 10.46
CA SER A 14 11.89 15.88 10.77
C SER A 14 11.04 15.68 9.49
N LEU A 15 11.27 16.48 8.45
CA LEU A 15 10.62 16.27 7.14
C LEU A 15 11.01 14.92 6.53
N TRP A 16 12.29 14.56 6.55
CA TRP A 16 12.78 13.27 6.09
C TRP A 16 12.13 12.10 6.84
N ASN A 17 12.05 12.17 8.17
CA ASN A 17 11.38 11.18 9.02
C ASN A 17 9.88 11.03 8.69
N ARG A 18 9.19 12.15 8.43
CA ARG A 18 7.77 12.13 8.01
C ARG A 18 7.58 11.45 6.66
N ILE A 19 8.50 11.65 5.72
CA ILE A 19 8.48 10.97 4.42
C ILE A 19 8.79 9.49 4.57
N CYS A 20 9.80 9.12 5.37
CA CYS A 20 10.08 7.72 5.71
C CYS A 20 8.85 7.02 6.31
N SER A 21 8.16 7.70 7.24
CA SER A 21 6.91 7.20 7.82
C SER A 21 5.79 7.04 6.78
N GLN A 22 5.73 7.92 5.78
CA GLN A 22 4.78 7.80 4.68
C GLN A 22 5.12 6.60 3.79
N VAL A 23 6.39 6.38 3.45
CA VAL A 23 6.83 5.20 2.67
C VAL A 23 6.55 3.91 3.45
N TYR A 24 6.74 3.91 4.77
CA TYR A 24 6.38 2.76 5.62
C TYR A 24 4.88 2.45 5.51
N LYS A 25 4.00 3.45 5.61
CA LYS A 25 2.55 3.26 5.43
C LYS A 25 2.22 2.75 4.02
N THR A 26 2.85 3.31 3.00
CA THR A 26 2.71 2.85 1.61
C THR A 26 3.08 1.37 1.46
N SER A 27 4.19 0.94 2.07
CA SER A 27 4.61 -0.46 2.04
C SER A 27 3.60 -1.39 2.71
N SER A 28 2.95 -0.94 3.79
CA SER A 28 1.88 -1.70 4.45
C SER A 28 0.66 -1.90 3.53
N TYR A 29 0.28 -0.88 2.77
CA TYR A 29 -0.79 -1.02 1.77
C TYR A 29 -0.39 -1.98 0.64
N ALA A 30 0.87 -1.92 0.19
CA ALA A 30 1.39 -2.84 -0.84
C ALA A 30 1.41 -4.30 -0.36
N GLU A 31 1.74 -4.55 0.91
CA GLU A 31 1.65 -5.89 1.52
C GLU A 31 0.21 -6.37 1.66
N LEU A 32 -0.73 -5.50 2.04
CA LEU A 32 -2.16 -5.84 2.07
C LEU A 32 -2.67 -6.21 0.67
N PHE A 33 -2.28 -5.45 -0.35
CA PHE A 33 -2.61 -5.74 -1.75
C PHE A 33 -2.01 -7.06 -2.22
N ALA A 34 -0.77 -7.35 -1.81
CA ALA A 34 -0.13 -8.63 -2.07
C ALA A 34 -0.89 -9.79 -1.42
N CYS A 35 -1.28 -9.65 -0.15
CA CYS A 35 -1.96 -10.71 0.60
C CYS A 35 -3.34 -11.04 0.02
N SER A 36 -4.08 -10.04 -0.45
CA SER A 36 -5.37 -10.29 -1.13
C SER A 36 -5.19 -11.12 -2.41
N TYR A 37 -4.06 -10.99 -3.10
CA TYR A 37 -3.72 -11.84 -4.24
C TYR A 37 -3.21 -13.23 -3.82
N LEU A 38 -2.33 -13.30 -2.81
CA LEU A 38 -1.71 -14.56 -2.37
C LEU A 38 -2.71 -15.57 -1.83
N CYS A 39 -3.79 -15.13 -1.18
CA CYS A 39 -4.85 -16.02 -0.70
C CYS A 39 -5.62 -16.76 -1.81
N ARG A 40 -5.41 -16.36 -3.08
CA ARG A 40 -6.00 -16.95 -4.28
C ARG A 40 -4.98 -17.72 -5.14
N SER A 41 -3.74 -17.85 -4.68
CA SER A 41 -2.64 -18.39 -5.49
C SER A 41 -2.26 -19.82 -5.08
N SER A 42 -2.35 -20.75 -6.03
CA SER A 42 -1.89 -22.14 -5.89
C SER A 42 -0.36 -22.30 -5.84
N ASN A 43 0.39 -21.22 -6.08
CA ASN A 43 1.85 -21.23 -5.91
C ASN A 43 2.27 -21.17 -4.44
N HIS A 44 1.36 -20.78 -3.54
CA HIS A 44 1.67 -20.49 -2.13
C HIS A 44 0.77 -21.22 -1.14
N LEU A 45 -0.31 -21.83 -1.60
CA LEU A 45 -1.29 -22.58 -0.82
C LEU A 45 -1.63 -23.85 -1.58
N ASP A 46 -2.02 -24.90 -0.85
CA ASP A 46 -2.55 -26.11 -1.47
C ASP A 46 -3.86 -25.82 -2.21
N LYS A 47 -4.19 -26.68 -3.17
CA LYS A 47 -5.32 -26.48 -4.08
C LYS A 47 -6.66 -26.40 -3.34
N GLU A 48 -6.85 -27.21 -2.30
CA GLU A 48 -8.09 -27.25 -1.51
C GLU A 48 -8.29 -25.92 -0.75
N THR A 49 -7.23 -25.40 -0.14
CA THR A 49 -7.27 -24.09 0.53
C THR A 49 -7.57 -22.96 -0.45
N VAL A 50 -7.00 -22.98 -1.65
CA VAL A 50 -7.29 -21.96 -2.68
C VAL A 50 -8.75 -22.02 -3.14
N GLU A 51 -9.27 -23.22 -3.43
CA GLU A 51 -10.67 -23.40 -3.84
C GLU A 51 -11.63 -22.92 -2.75
N ARG A 52 -11.37 -23.27 -1.49
CA ARG A 52 -12.13 -22.79 -0.33
C ARG A 52 -12.09 -21.28 -0.19
N ASN A 53 -10.90 -20.67 -0.29
CA ASN A 53 -10.74 -19.23 -0.17
C ASN A 53 -11.50 -18.49 -1.28
N LEU A 54 -11.45 -19.00 -2.52
CA LEU A 54 -12.19 -18.43 -3.66
C LEU A 54 -13.71 -18.51 -3.44
N GLU A 55 -14.22 -19.63 -2.92
CA GLU A 55 -15.64 -19.81 -2.60
C GLU A 55 -16.12 -18.79 -1.55
N ILE A 56 -15.34 -18.58 -0.48
CA ILE A 56 -15.66 -17.59 0.57
C ILE A 56 -15.67 -16.18 -0.02
N ILE A 57 -14.65 -15.83 -0.79
CA ILE A 57 -14.53 -14.50 -1.39
C ILE A 57 -15.70 -14.21 -2.33
N ASP A 58 -16.11 -15.17 -3.16
CA ASP A 58 -17.22 -15.00 -4.09
C ASP A 58 -18.57 -14.83 -3.34
N ARG A 59 -18.82 -15.64 -2.32
CA ARG A 59 -20.01 -15.51 -1.46
C ARG A 59 -20.08 -14.17 -0.74
N HIS A 60 -18.94 -13.66 -0.28
CA HIS A 60 -18.83 -12.38 0.43
C HIS A 60 -18.31 -11.25 -0.47
N LYS A 61 -18.57 -11.31 -1.78
CA LYS A 61 -18.05 -10.34 -2.76
C LYS A 61 -18.34 -8.88 -2.41
N PHE A 62 -19.48 -8.59 -1.79
CA PHE A 62 -19.86 -7.23 -1.37
C PHE A 62 -18.99 -6.66 -0.25
N PHE A 63 -18.25 -7.50 0.46
CA PHE A 63 -17.22 -7.09 1.42
C PHE A 63 -15.84 -7.05 0.74
N PHE A 64 -15.45 -8.13 0.06
CA PHE A 64 -14.09 -8.26 -0.47
C PHE A 64 -13.81 -7.36 -1.67
N GLN A 65 -14.77 -7.16 -2.58
CA GLN A 65 -14.54 -6.34 -3.76
C GLN A 65 -14.29 -4.86 -3.40
N PRO A 66 -15.13 -4.19 -2.58
CA PRO A 66 -14.82 -2.83 -2.12
C PRO A 66 -13.53 -2.73 -1.31
N LEU A 67 -13.18 -3.76 -0.53
CA LEU A 67 -11.92 -3.81 0.21
C LEU A 67 -10.71 -3.83 -0.75
N GLU A 68 -10.74 -4.69 -1.76
CA GLU A 68 -9.67 -4.79 -2.76
C GLU A 68 -9.53 -3.51 -3.59
N ASP A 69 -10.65 -2.90 -3.98
CA ASP A 69 -10.66 -1.61 -4.65
C ASP A 69 -10.07 -0.53 -3.73
N GLY A 70 -10.49 -0.49 -2.46
CA GLY A 70 -9.98 0.44 -1.45
C GLY A 70 -8.47 0.34 -1.24
N ILE A 71 -7.94 -0.88 -1.09
CA ILE A 71 -6.51 -1.14 -0.95
C ILE A 71 -5.76 -0.71 -2.21
N SER A 72 -6.31 -1.05 -3.38
CA SER A 72 -5.76 -0.66 -4.69
C SER A 72 -5.64 0.86 -4.84
N TYR A 73 -6.70 1.60 -4.50
CA TYR A 73 -6.69 3.06 -4.45
C TYR A 73 -5.62 3.57 -3.48
N ALA A 74 -5.55 3.00 -2.28
CA ALA A 74 -4.57 3.41 -1.27
C ALA A 74 -3.14 3.23 -1.76
N VAL A 75 -2.79 2.11 -2.39
CA VAL A 75 -1.45 1.86 -2.98
C VAL A 75 -1.14 2.87 -4.07
N VAL A 76 -2.04 3.01 -5.06
CA VAL A 76 -1.84 3.92 -6.21
C VAL A 76 -1.65 5.36 -5.74
N LEU A 77 -2.50 5.84 -4.84
CA LEU A 77 -2.43 7.21 -4.33
C LEU A 77 -1.19 7.43 -3.46
N SER A 78 -0.88 6.50 -2.57
CA SER A 78 0.23 6.65 -1.63
C SER A 78 1.59 6.66 -2.32
N ILE A 79 1.77 5.87 -3.39
CA ILE A 79 3.00 5.90 -4.20
C ILE A 79 3.05 7.15 -5.08
N THR A 80 2.01 7.42 -5.86
CA THR A 80 2.05 8.53 -6.83
C THR A 80 2.21 9.89 -6.17
N LYS A 81 1.66 10.07 -4.96
CA LYS A 81 1.83 11.29 -4.14
C LYS A 81 3.28 11.56 -3.74
N LEU A 82 4.11 10.53 -3.57
CA LEU A 82 5.54 10.70 -3.29
C LEU A 82 6.27 11.39 -4.46
N PHE A 83 5.76 11.25 -5.68
CA PHE A 83 6.33 11.82 -6.91
C PHE A 83 5.53 13.01 -7.44
N GLU A 84 4.68 13.64 -6.63
CA GLU A 84 4.00 14.85 -7.05
C GLU A 84 4.92 16.07 -7.01
N LYS A 85 5.12 16.67 -8.19
CA LYS A 85 5.71 17.99 -8.40
C LYS A 85 4.59 19.02 -8.38
N ASP A 86 4.18 19.46 -7.19
CA ASP A 86 3.20 20.53 -7.08
C ASP A 86 3.87 21.79 -6.53
N GLU A 87 4.40 22.61 -7.43
CA GLU A 87 5.10 23.86 -7.10
C GLU A 87 4.23 24.85 -6.33
N LYS A 88 2.91 24.73 -6.47
CA LYS A 88 1.93 25.59 -5.77
C LYS A 88 1.61 25.11 -4.34
N LYS A 89 2.01 23.88 -3.97
CA LYS A 89 1.74 23.27 -2.67
C LYS A 89 3.00 22.70 -2.04
N LYS A 90 3.90 23.59 -1.63
CA LYS A 90 5.15 23.30 -0.90
C LYS A 90 4.97 22.50 0.42
N GLU A 91 3.74 22.28 0.86
CA GLU A 91 3.40 21.54 2.08
C GLU A 91 3.24 20.02 1.86
N ARG A 92 3.33 19.52 0.61
CA ARG A 92 3.15 18.09 0.35
C ARG A 92 4.37 17.27 0.79
N LEU A 93 4.10 16.14 1.44
CA LEU A 93 5.08 15.09 1.75
C LEU A 93 5.43 14.34 0.45
N SER A 94 6.23 14.96 -0.41
CA SER A 94 6.77 14.35 -1.64
C SER A 94 8.30 14.37 -1.64
N LEU A 95 8.90 13.47 -2.42
CA LEU A 95 10.36 13.39 -2.59
C LEU A 95 10.91 14.67 -3.23
N PHE A 96 10.16 15.28 -4.15
CA PHE A 96 10.55 16.57 -4.75
C PHE A 96 10.58 17.71 -3.75
N ASN A 97 9.64 17.74 -2.80
CA ASN A 97 9.67 18.73 -1.72
C ASN A 97 10.90 18.52 -0.83
N LEU A 98 11.18 17.27 -0.44
CA LEU A 98 12.38 16.94 0.35
C LEU A 98 13.67 17.42 -0.33
N ILE A 99 13.80 17.20 -1.64
CA ILE A 99 14.98 17.66 -2.40
C ILE A 99 15.06 19.17 -2.44
N SER A 100 13.93 19.85 -2.68
CA SER A 100 13.90 21.32 -2.73
C SER A 100 14.38 21.91 -1.40
N GLU A 101 13.93 21.35 -0.28
CA GLU A 101 14.36 21.75 1.05
C GLU A 101 15.82 21.34 1.34
N ALA A 102 16.22 20.12 1.01
CA ALA A 102 17.59 19.62 1.24
C ALA A 102 18.65 20.44 0.49
N LYS A 103 18.34 20.91 -0.72
CA LYS A 103 19.22 21.80 -1.51
C LYS A 103 19.52 23.13 -0.81
N LYS A 104 18.59 23.66 0.00
CA LYS A 104 18.83 24.89 0.78
C LYS A 104 19.94 24.72 1.83
N PHE A 105 20.18 23.47 2.24
CA PHE A 105 21.21 23.11 3.22
C PHE A 105 22.44 22.44 2.58
N HIS A 106 22.63 22.63 1.26
CA HIS A 106 23.75 22.07 0.49
C HIS A 106 23.86 20.54 0.51
N ILE A 107 22.75 19.83 0.73
CA ILE A 107 22.71 18.38 0.63
C ILE A 107 22.55 17.98 -0.84
N THR A 108 23.57 17.36 -1.41
CA THR A 108 23.52 16.84 -2.78
C THR A 108 22.59 15.64 -2.85
N CYS A 109 21.49 15.79 -3.59
CA CYS A 109 20.50 14.74 -3.82
C CYS A 109 20.36 14.53 -5.33
N GLY A 110 20.15 13.29 -5.76
CA GLY A 110 19.76 12.98 -7.14
C GLY A 110 18.33 13.39 -7.47
N ASP A 111 17.83 12.99 -8.64
CA ASP A 111 16.44 13.21 -9.05
C ASP A 111 15.68 11.90 -8.86
N PRO A 112 14.65 11.85 -8.01
CA PRO A 112 14.05 10.63 -7.53
C PRO A 112 13.29 9.91 -8.63
N GLU A 113 12.95 10.58 -9.75
CA GLU A 113 12.41 9.91 -10.94
C GLU A 113 13.52 9.45 -11.90
N LYS A 114 14.62 10.20 -12.03
CA LYS A 114 15.73 9.81 -12.91
C LYS A 114 16.54 8.65 -12.35
N ASP A 115 16.67 8.61 -11.03
CA ASP A 115 17.43 7.61 -10.28
C ASP A 115 16.69 6.26 -10.19
N LEU A 116 15.41 6.20 -10.60
CA LEU A 116 14.69 4.94 -10.75
C LEU A 116 15.27 4.10 -11.89
N SER A 117 15.22 2.79 -11.75
CA SER A 117 15.41 1.88 -12.88
C SER A 117 14.36 2.13 -13.98
N GLU A 118 14.67 1.81 -15.24
CA GLU A 118 13.72 1.98 -16.35
C GLU A 118 12.43 1.17 -16.13
N GLU A 119 12.53 -0.01 -15.54
CA GLU A 119 11.37 -0.84 -15.15
C GLU A 119 10.50 -0.15 -14.10
N ASN A 120 11.12 0.52 -13.13
CA ASN A 120 10.42 1.25 -12.08
C ASN A 120 9.82 2.58 -12.58
N LYS A 121 10.43 3.22 -13.59
CA LYS A 121 9.83 4.36 -14.31
C LYS A 121 8.53 3.96 -15.00
N GLU A 122 8.52 2.81 -15.70
CA GLU A 122 7.32 2.31 -16.36
C GLU A 122 6.25 1.89 -15.33
N THR A 123 6.65 1.29 -14.21
CA THR A 123 5.76 0.99 -13.08
C THR A 123 5.11 2.26 -12.53
N LEU A 124 5.89 3.31 -12.29
CA LEU A 124 5.38 4.60 -11.83
C LEU A 124 4.42 5.24 -12.84
N LYS A 125 4.70 5.12 -14.15
CA LYS A 125 3.83 5.60 -15.21
C LYS A 125 2.46 4.90 -15.20
N LYS A 126 2.44 3.56 -15.04
CA LYS A 126 1.21 2.78 -14.90
C LYS A 126 0.39 3.24 -13.68
N LEU A 127 1.05 3.46 -12.54
CA LEU A 127 0.38 3.99 -11.34
C LEU A 127 -0.19 5.39 -11.56
N ARG A 128 0.49 6.27 -12.29
CA ARG A 128 -0.02 7.61 -12.65
C ARG A 128 -1.25 7.53 -13.56
N ILE A 129 -1.25 6.62 -14.53
CA ILE A 129 -2.41 6.37 -15.39
C ILE A 129 -3.58 5.85 -14.54
N ALA A 130 -3.33 4.87 -13.68
CA ALA A 130 -4.31 4.34 -12.74
C ALA A 130 -4.94 5.45 -11.88
N ARG A 131 -4.10 6.28 -11.25
CA ARG A 131 -4.53 7.44 -10.46
C ARG A 131 -5.42 8.38 -11.26
N ASN A 132 -4.99 8.75 -12.47
CA ASN A 132 -5.74 9.69 -13.31
C ASN A 132 -7.11 9.09 -13.70
N ASN A 133 -7.17 7.81 -14.03
CA ASN A 133 -8.42 7.12 -14.34
C ASN A 133 -9.37 7.10 -13.12
N PHE A 134 -8.81 6.89 -11.92
CA PHE A 134 -9.59 6.93 -10.68
C PHE A 134 -10.19 8.31 -10.39
N PHE A 135 -9.48 9.41 -10.66
CA PHE A 135 -9.97 10.76 -10.40
C PHE A 135 -10.75 11.39 -11.56
N ALA A 136 -10.53 10.99 -12.81
CA ALA A 136 -11.18 11.58 -13.97
C ALA A 136 -12.65 11.17 -14.14
N HIS A 137 -13.10 10.11 -13.46
CA HIS A 137 -14.41 9.51 -13.67
C HIS A 137 -15.18 9.34 -12.36
N GLY A 138 -15.82 10.43 -11.92
CA GLY A 138 -16.90 10.33 -10.94
C GLY A 138 -18.03 9.47 -11.50
N ASN A 139 -18.24 8.29 -10.91
CA ASN A 139 -19.40 7.39 -11.08
C ASN A 139 -19.53 6.56 -12.37
N LYS A 140 -18.47 6.33 -13.17
CA LYS A 140 -18.56 5.37 -14.30
C LYS A 140 -17.95 4.01 -13.95
N GLN A 141 -18.61 2.92 -14.36
CA GLN A 141 -18.08 1.56 -14.28
C GLN A 141 -16.71 1.51 -14.94
N PHE A 142 -15.72 1.04 -14.19
CA PHE A 142 -14.32 1.01 -14.59
C PHE A 142 -14.04 -0.12 -15.59
N ASP A 143 -13.29 0.18 -16.65
CA ASP A 143 -12.40 -0.82 -17.21
C ASP A 143 -11.35 -1.14 -16.15
N LYS A 144 -11.12 -2.43 -15.90
CA LYS A 144 -10.25 -2.93 -14.83
C LYS A 144 -8.86 -2.31 -14.96
N VAL A 145 -8.57 -1.30 -14.14
CA VAL A 145 -7.28 -0.60 -14.14
C VAL A 145 -6.20 -1.61 -13.81
N VAL A 146 -5.25 -1.80 -14.73
CA VAL A 146 -4.13 -2.73 -14.53
C VAL A 146 -3.14 -2.08 -13.57
N ILE A 147 -3.20 -2.51 -12.32
CA ILE A 147 -2.23 -2.14 -11.29
C ILE A 147 -0.98 -3.01 -11.48
N PRO A 148 0.24 -2.45 -11.32
CA PRO A 148 1.46 -3.26 -11.35
C PRO A 148 1.42 -4.41 -10.36
N SER A 149 2.18 -5.46 -10.66
CA SER A 149 2.31 -6.62 -9.79
C SER A 149 2.96 -6.27 -8.45
N ARG A 150 2.79 -7.16 -7.46
CA ARG A 150 3.46 -7.11 -6.17
C ARG A 150 4.95 -6.77 -6.29
N ASN A 151 5.68 -7.54 -7.09
CA ASN A 151 7.14 -7.41 -7.19
C ASN A 151 7.51 -6.05 -7.77
N GLN A 152 6.81 -5.59 -8.81
CA GLN A 152 7.03 -4.26 -9.39
C GLN A 152 6.82 -3.13 -8.37
N ILE A 153 5.80 -3.25 -7.50
CA ILE A 153 5.57 -2.27 -6.44
C ILE A 153 6.71 -2.30 -5.41
N PHE A 154 7.15 -3.48 -4.96
CA PHE A 154 8.25 -3.59 -4.00
C PHE A 154 9.59 -3.12 -4.57
N ASP A 155 9.89 -3.44 -5.83
CA ASP A 155 11.10 -2.99 -6.52
C ASP A 155 11.11 -1.46 -6.64
N LEU A 156 9.97 -0.84 -6.98
CA LEU A 156 9.84 0.62 -6.99
C LEU A 156 10.06 1.21 -5.59
N LEU A 157 9.44 0.63 -4.57
CA LEU A 157 9.62 1.07 -3.20
C LEU A 157 11.11 0.92 -2.77
N LYS A 158 11.85 -0.07 -3.30
CA LYS A 158 13.24 -0.33 -2.94
C LYS A 158 14.14 0.78 -3.48
N ASP A 159 13.90 1.23 -4.71
CA ASP A 159 14.58 2.40 -5.27
C ASP A 159 14.29 3.66 -4.43
N ILE A 160 13.05 3.85 -3.97
CA ILE A 160 12.68 4.97 -3.08
C ILE A 160 13.44 4.88 -1.75
N THR A 161 13.61 3.68 -1.20
CA THR A 161 14.37 3.44 0.04
C THR A 161 15.84 3.76 -0.14
N VAL A 162 16.45 3.33 -1.25
CA VAL A 162 17.83 3.67 -1.60
C VAL A 162 18.00 5.18 -1.70
N PHE A 163 17.06 5.85 -2.38
CA PHE A 163 17.04 7.31 -2.48
C PHE A 163 16.97 7.99 -1.11
N LEU A 164 16.03 7.58 -0.24
CA LEU A 164 15.90 8.15 1.11
C LEU A 164 17.13 7.91 1.98
N ASN A 165 17.75 6.74 1.89
CA ASN A 165 18.99 6.42 2.60
C ASN A 165 20.17 7.27 2.14
N SER A 166 20.22 7.65 0.85
CA SER A 166 21.26 8.58 0.36
C SER A 166 21.22 9.93 1.09
N ILE A 167 20.01 10.45 1.36
CA ILE A 167 19.80 11.68 2.13
C ILE A 167 20.09 11.43 3.63
N GLY A 168 19.62 10.29 4.16
CA GLY A 168 19.85 9.88 5.54
C GLY A 168 21.34 9.82 5.92
N MET A 169 22.19 9.38 5.00
CA MET A 169 23.65 9.36 5.19
C MET A 169 24.22 10.75 5.45
N GLN A 170 23.66 11.81 4.84
CA GLN A 170 24.12 13.17 5.12
C GLN A 170 23.81 13.60 6.56
N PHE A 171 22.61 13.30 7.07
CA PHE A 171 22.29 13.58 8.47
C PHE A 171 23.17 12.79 9.44
N LYS A 172 23.57 11.57 9.07
CA LYS A 172 24.54 10.79 9.83
C LYS A 172 25.91 11.46 9.86
N TYR A 173 26.45 11.91 8.71
CA TYR A 173 27.73 12.64 8.68
C TYR A 173 27.69 13.95 9.46
N ASP A 174 26.53 14.62 9.46
CA ASP A 174 26.30 15.84 10.24
C ASP A 174 26.06 15.57 11.75
N GLY A 175 26.08 14.31 12.20
CA GLY A 175 25.89 13.93 13.61
C GLY A 175 24.45 14.01 14.11
N LEU A 176 23.47 14.15 13.21
CA LEU A 176 22.04 14.29 13.54
C LEU A 176 21.30 12.94 13.57
N LEU A 177 21.92 11.86 13.08
CA LEU A 177 21.41 10.50 13.16
C LEU A 177 22.43 9.58 13.83
N GLU A 178 21.96 8.75 14.76
CA GLU A 178 22.79 7.71 15.35
C GLU A 178 23.18 6.64 14.32
N ASN A 179 24.29 5.95 14.57
CA ASN A 179 24.95 5.02 13.63
C ASN A 179 24.07 3.88 13.06
N SER A 180 22.90 3.62 13.67
CA SER A 180 21.93 2.58 13.32
C SER A 180 20.75 3.00 12.43
N HIS A 181 20.55 4.30 12.18
CA HIS A 181 19.35 4.79 11.48
C HIS A 181 19.51 4.77 9.95
N GLN A 182 19.54 3.58 9.36
CA GLN A 182 19.17 3.42 7.96
C GLN A 182 17.65 3.25 7.90
N TYR A 183 16.97 3.97 7.00
CA TYR A 183 15.59 3.65 6.67
C TYR A 183 15.59 2.27 6.01
N ALA A 184 15.18 1.28 6.78
CA ALA A 184 14.78 -0.02 6.28
C ALA A 184 13.31 -0.17 6.66
N TRP A 185 12.42 -0.33 5.67
CA TRP A 185 11.19 -1.02 6.03
C TRP A 185 11.59 -2.45 6.40
N LYS A 186 10.98 -3.01 7.45
CA LYS A 186 11.20 -4.41 7.76
C LYS A 186 10.35 -5.26 6.82
N ASP A 187 10.99 -5.98 5.91
CA ASP A 187 10.39 -7.16 5.31
C ASP A 187 10.04 -8.13 6.45
N GLY A 188 8.79 -8.59 6.52
CA GLY A 188 8.33 -9.52 7.57
C GLY A 188 6.91 -9.30 8.08
N PHE A 189 6.27 -8.17 7.73
CA PHE A 189 4.82 -8.02 8.00
C PHE A 189 3.96 -8.87 7.07
N ALA A 190 4.46 -9.25 5.89
CA ALA A 190 3.76 -10.08 4.91
C ALA A 190 3.19 -11.37 5.54
N GLU A 191 3.97 -12.08 6.35
CA GLU A 191 3.51 -13.33 6.98
C GLU A 191 2.45 -13.10 8.05
N ASN A 192 2.56 -12.03 8.83
CA ASN A 192 1.53 -11.67 9.82
C ASN A 192 0.22 -11.26 9.13
N ILE A 193 0.31 -10.40 8.10
CA ILE A 193 -0.85 -9.96 7.32
C ILE A 193 -1.49 -11.15 6.60
N LYS A 194 -0.69 -12.05 6.03
CA LYS A 194 -1.17 -13.29 5.41
C LYS A 194 -1.91 -14.16 6.41
N LYS A 195 -1.36 -14.34 7.62
CA LYS A 195 -2.00 -15.08 8.71
C LYS A 195 -3.31 -14.44 9.11
N ASP A 196 -3.34 -13.13 9.32
CA ASP A 196 -4.55 -12.40 9.70
C ASP A 196 -5.64 -12.49 8.62
N PHE A 197 -5.26 -12.37 7.35
CA PHE A 197 -6.18 -12.54 6.24
C PHE A 197 -6.75 -13.95 6.17
N GLN A 198 -5.92 -14.98 6.37
CA GLN A 198 -6.38 -16.37 6.43
C GLN A 198 -7.31 -16.60 7.63
N LEU A 199 -7.05 -15.99 8.79
CA LEU A 199 -7.94 -16.06 9.95
C LEU A 199 -9.31 -15.44 9.66
N VAL A 200 -9.37 -14.33 8.91
CA VAL A 200 -10.65 -13.74 8.48
C VAL A 200 -11.42 -14.73 7.60
N LEU A 201 -10.77 -15.32 6.60
CA LEU A 201 -11.40 -16.31 5.72
C LEU A 201 -11.88 -17.54 6.50
N ASP A 202 -11.05 -18.09 7.38
CA ASP A 202 -11.38 -19.25 8.19
C ASP A 202 -12.54 -18.96 9.15
N ASN A 203 -12.59 -17.75 9.73
CA ASN A 203 -13.69 -17.34 10.60
C ASN A 203 -15.00 -17.15 9.83
N LEU A 204 -14.97 -16.56 8.64
CA LEU A 204 -16.15 -16.47 7.76
C LEU A 204 -16.65 -17.87 7.39
N TYR A 205 -15.74 -18.77 7.06
CA TYR A 205 -16.07 -20.16 6.74
C TYR A 205 -16.70 -20.92 7.91
N ARG A 206 -16.11 -20.79 9.11
CA ARG A 206 -16.63 -21.43 10.35
C ARG A 206 -17.97 -20.84 10.77
N GLY A 207 -18.09 -19.51 10.76
CA GLY A 207 -19.32 -18.80 11.11
C GLY A 207 -20.48 -19.16 10.19
N GLU A 208 -20.23 -19.29 8.88
CA GLU A 208 -21.24 -19.75 7.93
C GLU A 208 -21.61 -21.22 8.15
N ARG A 209 -20.64 -22.12 8.42
CA ARG A 209 -20.97 -23.51 8.80
C ARG A 209 -21.86 -23.58 10.04
N ALA A 210 -21.55 -22.77 11.07
CA ALA A 210 -22.37 -22.67 12.28
C ALA A 210 -23.77 -22.10 11.99
N ARG A 211 -23.87 -21.06 11.15
CA ARG A 211 -25.15 -20.47 10.73
C ARG A 211 -26.00 -21.45 9.91
N ILE A 212 -25.39 -22.24 9.04
CA ILE A 212 -26.09 -23.24 8.23
C ILE A 212 -26.62 -24.37 9.13
N THR A 213 -25.87 -24.79 10.16
CA THR A 213 -26.37 -25.75 11.16
C THR A 213 -27.49 -25.21 12.04
N GLU A 214 -27.65 -23.88 12.17
CA GLU A 214 -28.79 -23.25 12.87
C GLU A 214 -30.06 -23.14 12.00
N ILE A 215 -29.95 -23.31 10.67
CA ILE A 215 -31.08 -23.20 9.73
C ILE A 215 -31.91 -24.51 9.65
N GLU A 216 -31.44 -25.62 10.22
CA GLU A 216 -32.26 -26.81 10.48
C GLU A 216 -33.16 -26.61 11.73
N ILE A 217 -34.06 -25.63 11.66
CA ILE A 217 -35.29 -25.67 12.46
C ILE A 217 -36.42 -25.96 11.46
N GLU A 218 -36.84 -27.24 11.42
CA GLU A 218 -38.08 -27.62 10.76
C GLU A 218 -39.22 -26.79 11.33
N TYR A 219 -39.85 -25.95 10.51
CA TYR A 219 -41.18 -25.46 10.81
C TYR A 219 -42.16 -26.64 10.66
N SER A 220 -42.21 -27.52 11.65
CA SER A 220 -43.26 -28.51 11.80
C SER A 220 -44.50 -27.86 12.38
N GLU A 221 -45.13 -26.95 11.64
CA GLU A 221 -46.53 -26.61 11.89
C GLU A 221 -47.35 -26.99 10.66
N LYS A 222 -47.96 -28.17 10.76
CA LYS A 222 -49.22 -28.44 10.08
C LYS A 222 -50.19 -27.31 10.42
N LEU A 223 -50.37 -26.37 9.51
CA LEU A 223 -51.60 -25.59 9.45
C LEU A 223 -52.72 -26.53 9.01
N SER A 224 -53.27 -27.27 9.98
CA SER A 224 -54.59 -27.87 9.87
C SER A 224 -55.62 -26.73 9.96
N LEU A 225 -56.04 -26.24 8.80
CA LEU A 225 -57.26 -25.46 8.67
C LEU A 225 -58.42 -26.45 8.52
N THR A 226 -59.00 -26.85 9.64
CA THR A 226 -60.42 -27.22 9.74
C THR A 226 -61.24 -25.96 9.96
#